data_AF-Q21396-F1
#
_entry.id   AF-Q21396-F1
#
_cell.length_a   1.000
_cell.length_b   1.000
_cell.length_c   1.000
_cell.angle_alpha   90.00
_cell.angle_beta   90.00
_cell.angle_gamma   90.00
#
_symmetry.space_group_name_H-M   'P 1'
#
loop_
_entity.id
_entity.type
_entity.pdbx_description
1 polymer ?
#
loop_
_entity_poly.entity_id
_entity_poly.type
_entity_poly.pdbx_seq_one_letter_code
_entity_poly.pdbx_strand_id
1 'polypeptide(L)'
;MPAPRRLSTPFPGKGRTISVKEYLELPKNNYLEDATINSYIKKTTLTLLENHQNLWEYNATVVEEKWALLGIEVYEKTGMLVKTDDIWTIYDNIKKVVRKKMRISINKGKTHEEMEQFLNEYDYFKYFKYYYNSIPHYEAELRDRTKKRKANKEEPEMEVDIPNGERNQVKKQARTRKANRSARELAQQEEETEDFIEDNAANHAVDNLPTRARTSETSAVSRSRAREQAPTMERTPMIDQPEIQIIGQASLQGTAGDFLALQIRNLLQTNPERANLITSTINKTIGVLRAGNCEDSHDVFEDLLSGEKSMRENVLVIC
;
A
#
# COMPACT_ATOMS: atom_id res chain seq x y z
N MET A 1 33.88 -5.86 -11.87
CA MET A 1 32.52 -6.11 -11.35
C MET A 1 31.69 -6.76 -12.45
N PRO A 2 31.00 -7.89 -12.20
CA PRO A 2 30.05 -8.42 -13.16
C PRO A 2 28.89 -7.41 -13.29
N ALA A 3 28.55 -7.03 -14.52
CA ALA A 3 27.40 -6.17 -14.77
C ALA A 3 26.13 -6.84 -14.23
N PRO A 4 25.18 -6.09 -13.63
CA PRO A 4 23.92 -6.65 -13.19
C PRO A 4 23.25 -7.33 -14.38
N ARG A 5 22.84 -8.59 -14.19
CA ARG A 5 22.13 -9.38 -15.19
C ARG A 5 20.88 -8.60 -15.55
N ARG A 6 20.88 -7.95 -16.72
CA ARG A 6 19.67 -7.37 -17.29
C ARG A 6 18.71 -8.53 -17.43
N LEU A 7 17.58 -8.48 -16.71
CA LEU A 7 16.48 -9.39 -16.92
C LEU A 7 16.24 -9.41 -18.42
N SER A 8 16.43 -10.58 -19.03
CA SER A 8 16.20 -10.80 -20.45
C SER A 8 14.71 -10.56 -20.66
N THR A 9 14.32 -9.32 -20.93
CA THR A 9 12.95 -8.97 -21.25
C THR A 9 12.59 -9.78 -22.49
N PRO A 10 11.59 -10.65 -22.44
CA PRO A 10 11.27 -11.55 -23.55
C PRO A 10 10.69 -10.83 -24.77
N PHE A 11 10.71 -9.49 -24.81
CA PHE A 11 10.17 -8.71 -25.92
C PHE A 11 11.14 -7.62 -26.43
N PRO A 12 11.23 -7.46 -27.77
CA PRO A 12 12.26 -6.67 -28.46
C PRO A 12 11.92 -5.17 -28.49
N GLY A 13 12.93 -4.34 -28.76
CA GLY A 13 12.88 -2.88 -28.69
C GLY A 13 11.80 -2.18 -29.52
N LYS A 14 11.61 -0.89 -29.21
CA LYS A 14 10.77 0.13 -29.88
C LYS A 14 10.17 -0.35 -31.23
N GLY A 15 8.92 -0.81 -31.22
CA GLY A 15 8.19 -1.09 -32.48
C GLY A 15 7.17 -2.22 -32.47
N ARG A 16 7.02 -3.03 -31.41
CA ARG A 16 5.91 -3.99 -31.34
C ARG A 16 4.73 -3.41 -30.56
N THR A 17 3.66 -3.12 -31.29
CA THR A 17 2.33 -2.84 -30.76
C THR A 17 1.71 -4.14 -30.27
N ILE A 18 1.36 -4.21 -28.98
CA ILE A 18 0.58 -5.31 -28.41
C ILE A 18 -0.90 -5.02 -28.61
N SER A 19 -1.69 -6.02 -29.00
CA SER A 19 -3.15 -5.86 -29.08
C SER A 19 -3.80 -5.98 -27.69
N VAL A 20 -5.00 -5.40 -27.49
CA VAL A 20 -5.74 -5.50 -26.22
C VAL A 20 -5.95 -6.95 -25.79
N LYS A 21 -6.31 -7.82 -26.74
CA LYS A 21 -6.54 -9.23 -26.47
C LYS A 21 -5.24 -9.93 -26.05
N GLU A 22 -4.15 -9.69 -26.78
CA GLU A 22 -2.83 -10.23 -26.43
C GLU A 22 -2.40 -9.75 -25.05
N TYR A 23 -2.59 -8.46 -24.74
CA TYR A 23 -2.27 -7.88 -23.44
C TYR A 23 -2.97 -8.62 -22.30
N LEU A 24 -4.28 -8.84 -22.42
CA LEU A 24 -5.09 -9.51 -21.38
C LEU A 24 -4.75 -11.00 -21.24
N GLU A 25 -4.29 -11.65 -22.31
CA GLU A 25 -3.94 -13.07 -22.32
C GLU A 25 -2.49 -13.34 -21.88
N LEU A 26 -1.67 -12.30 -21.60
CA LEU A 26 -0.27 -12.48 -21.21
C LEU A 26 -0.12 -13.25 -19.88
N PRO A 27 0.87 -14.17 -19.77
CA PRO A 27 1.16 -14.89 -18.54
C PRO A 27 1.43 -13.95 -17.36
N LYS A 28 0.92 -14.31 -16.17
CA LYS A 28 1.09 -13.53 -14.93
C LYS A 28 2.55 -13.20 -14.59
N ASN A 29 3.50 -14.03 -15.02
CA ASN A 29 4.93 -13.88 -14.75
C ASN A 29 5.63 -12.82 -15.62
N ASN A 30 4.95 -12.31 -16.65
CA ASN A 30 5.53 -11.28 -17.52
C ASN A 30 5.32 -9.86 -16.99
N TYR A 31 4.39 -9.70 -16.04
CA TYR A 31 4.10 -8.41 -15.43
C TYR A 31 5.13 -8.06 -14.38
N LEU A 32 5.43 -6.76 -14.29
CA LEU A 32 6.31 -6.22 -13.28
C LEU A 32 5.75 -6.47 -11.87
N GLU A 33 6.50 -7.18 -11.05
CA GLU A 33 6.22 -7.27 -9.61
C GLU A 33 6.38 -5.89 -8.97
N ASP A 34 5.48 -5.55 -8.03
CA ASP A 34 5.49 -4.28 -7.29
C ASP A 34 5.36 -3.01 -8.16
N ALA A 35 4.65 -3.10 -9.28
CA ALA A 35 4.36 -1.94 -10.12
C ALA A 35 3.69 -0.79 -9.33
N THR A 36 2.87 -1.12 -8.33
CA THR A 36 2.21 -0.17 -7.42
C THR A 36 3.15 0.52 -6.44
N ILE A 37 4.41 0.12 -6.35
CA ILE A 37 5.44 0.77 -5.52
C ILE A 37 6.38 1.59 -6.40
N ASN A 38 6.65 1.13 -7.63
CA ASN A 38 7.59 1.75 -8.55
C ASN A 38 7.19 3.19 -8.92
N SER A 39 7.99 4.16 -8.47
CA SER A 39 7.73 5.59 -8.68
C SER A 39 7.75 6.01 -10.16
N TYR A 40 8.56 5.35 -11.00
CA TYR A 40 8.63 5.66 -12.43
C TYR A 40 7.37 5.20 -13.17
N ILE A 41 6.87 4.01 -12.83
CA ILE A 41 5.58 3.51 -13.35
C ILE A 41 4.45 4.44 -12.92
N LYS A 42 4.34 4.76 -11.62
CA LYS A 42 3.32 5.70 -11.12
C LYS A 42 3.29 7.01 -11.91
N LYS A 43 4.43 7.68 -12.03
CA LYS A 43 4.51 8.97 -12.74
C LYS A 43 4.09 8.83 -14.20
N THR A 44 4.53 7.76 -14.87
CA THR A 44 4.19 7.51 -16.27
C THR A 44 2.70 7.22 -16.44
N THR A 45 2.14 6.33 -15.62
CA THR A 45 0.72 6.00 -15.60
C THR A 45 -0.15 7.24 -15.40
N LEU A 46 0.16 8.08 -14.41
CA LEU A 46 -0.63 9.29 -14.14
C LEU A 46 -0.57 10.31 -15.28
N THR A 47 0.60 10.46 -15.90
CA THR A 47 0.81 11.36 -17.04
C THR A 47 0.01 10.88 -18.26
N LEU A 48 0.01 9.57 -18.54
CA LEU A 48 -0.76 9.01 -19.64
C LEU A 48 -2.27 9.12 -19.38
N LEU A 49 -2.68 8.87 -18.14
CA LEU A 49 -4.08 8.90 -17.73
C LEU A 49 -4.75 10.26 -17.97
N GLU A 50 -4.01 11.37 -18.05
CA GLU A 50 -4.52 12.70 -18.44
C GLU A 50 -5.29 12.66 -19.77
N ASN A 51 -4.81 11.87 -20.74
CA ASN A 51 -5.42 11.75 -22.07
C ASN A 51 -6.65 10.83 -22.10
N HIS A 52 -6.96 10.14 -21.01
CA HIS A 52 -8.03 9.14 -20.91
C HIS A 52 -9.11 9.58 -19.92
N GLN A 53 -9.76 10.70 -20.23
CA GLN A 53 -10.77 11.32 -19.35
C GLN A 53 -11.90 10.37 -18.94
N ASN A 54 -12.31 9.49 -19.85
CA ASN A 54 -13.29 8.44 -19.64
C ASN A 54 -12.91 7.40 -18.55
N LEU A 55 -11.66 7.34 -18.11
CA LEU A 55 -11.20 6.41 -17.06
C LEU A 55 -11.28 7.01 -15.65
N TRP A 56 -11.21 8.33 -15.51
CA TRP A 56 -11.07 8.98 -14.19
C TRP A 56 -12.19 9.95 -13.83
N GLU A 57 -13.15 10.19 -14.71
CA GLU A 57 -14.32 11.02 -14.44
C GLU A 57 -15.21 10.50 -13.30
N TYR A 58 -15.97 11.42 -12.71
CA TYR A 58 -16.96 11.12 -11.68
C TYR A 58 -18.03 10.20 -12.27
N ASN A 59 -18.05 8.92 -11.87
CA ASN A 59 -18.90 7.83 -12.37
C ASN A 59 -18.34 7.01 -13.54
N ALA A 60 -17.05 7.11 -13.85
CA ALA A 60 -16.42 6.17 -14.78
C ALA A 60 -16.57 4.73 -14.27
N THR A 61 -17.24 3.87 -15.05
CA THR A 61 -17.29 2.42 -14.79
C THR A 61 -15.91 1.82 -15.09
N VAL A 62 -15.45 0.91 -14.21
CA VAL A 62 -14.21 0.17 -14.44
C VAL A 62 -14.45 -0.84 -15.56
N VAL A 63 -14.00 -0.50 -16.77
CA VAL A 63 -14.06 -1.37 -17.94
C VAL A 63 -12.65 -1.87 -18.24
N GLU A 64 -12.41 -3.16 -18.02
CA GLU A 64 -11.08 -3.78 -18.12
C GLU A 64 -10.38 -3.45 -19.45
N GLU A 65 -11.10 -3.50 -20.57
CA GLU A 65 -10.58 -3.20 -21.91
C GLU A 65 -10.00 -1.78 -22.02
N LYS A 66 -10.65 -0.79 -21.40
CA LYS A 66 -10.17 0.60 -21.43
C LYS A 66 -8.91 0.78 -20.59
N TRP A 67 -8.85 0.09 -19.45
CA TRP A 67 -7.66 0.09 -18.61
C TRP A 67 -6.50 -0.69 -19.25
N ALA A 68 -6.80 -1.74 -20.01
CA ALA A 68 -5.81 -2.48 -20.79
C ALA A 68 -5.18 -1.62 -21.89
N LEU A 69 -5.97 -0.77 -22.57
CA LEU A 69 -5.43 0.22 -23.52
C LEU A 69 -4.41 1.15 -22.86
N LEU A 70 -4.73 1.69 -21.68
CA LEU A 70 -3.79 2.49 -20.90
C LEU A 70 -2.54 1.68 -20.51
N GLY A 71 -2.71 0.40 -20.17
CA GLY A 71 -1.61 -0.51 -19.87
C GLY A 71 -0.67 -0.77 -21.05
N ILE A 72 -1.20 -0.89 -22.26
CA ILE A 72 -0.42 -0.97 -23.49
C ILE A 72 0.37 0.32 -23.69
N GLU A 73 -0.24 1.49 -23.50
CA GLU A 73 0.49 2.77 -23.61
C GLU A 73 1.61 2.90 -22.57
N VAL A 74 1.37 2.45 -21.33
CA VAL A 74 2.41 2.37 -20.30
C VAL A 74 3.54 1.45 -20.75
N TYR A 75 3.22 0.30 -21.34
CA TYR A 75 4.22 -0.62 -21.90
C TYR A 75 5.01 0.02 -23.05
N GLU A 76 4.36 0.69 -23.99
CA GLU A 76 5.02 1.37 -25.11
C GLU A 76 6.01 2.45 -24.64
N LYS A 77 5.66 3.17 -23.57
CA LYS A 77 6.53 4.22 -23.00
C LYS A 77 7.65 3.67 -22.14
N THR A 78 7.40 2.61 -21.37
CA THR A 78 8.33 2.15 -20.33
C THR A 78 9.07 0.86 -20.67
N GLY A 79 8.57 0.08 -21.63
CA GLY A 79 8.99 -1.29 -21.92
C GLY A 79 8.61 -2.30 -20.84
N MET A 80 7.81 -1.92 -19.84
CA MET A 80 7.41 -2.77 -18.71
C MET A 80 5.92 -3.06 -18.76
N LEU A 81 5.55 -4.34 -18.66
CA LEU A 81 4.15 -4.77 -18.58
C LEU A 81 3.65 -4.58 -17.15
N VAL A 82 2.49 -3.96 -16.97
CA VAL A 82 1.90 -3.65 -15.67
C VAL A 82 0.50 -4.23 -15.62
N LYS A 83 0.06 -4.90 -14.55
CA LYS A 83 -1.30 -5.45 -14.55
C LYS A 83 -2.34 -4.33 -14.56
N THR A 84 -3.48 -4.57 -15.20
CA THR A 84 -4.62 -3.65 -15.20
C THR A 84 -5.02 -3.26 -13.77
N ASP A 85 -5.05 -4.23 -12.86
CA ASP A 85 -5.34 -4.02 -11.43
C ASP A 85 -4.33 -3.11 -10.75
N ASP A 86 -3.04 -3.22 -11.10
CA ASP A 86 -1.99 -2.38 -10.53
C ASP A 86 -2.13 -0.93 -11.00
N ILE A 87 -2.46 -0.73 -12.29
CA ILE A 87 -2.73 0.61 -12.86
C ILE A 87 -3.92 1.26 -12.15
N TRP A 88 -5.01 0.51 -11.98
CA TRP A 88 -6.18 0.98 -11.25
C TRP A 88 -5.85 1.32 -9.79
N THR A 89 -5.10 0.44 -9.11
CA THR A 89 -4.66 0.62 -7.73
C THR A 89 -3.79 1.87 -7.57
N ILE A 90 -2.89 2.16 -8.53
CA ILE A 90 -2.10 3.40 -8.55
C ILE A 90 -3.01 4.62 -8.60
N TYR A 91 -3.99 4.64 -9.52
CA TYR A 91 -4.94 5.73 -9.65
C TYR A 91 -5.77 5.92 -8.37
N ASP A 92 -6.37 4.85 -7.85
CA ASP A 92 -7.27 4.91 -6.70
C ASP A 92 -6.53 5.36 -5.42
N ASN A 93 -5.32 4.87 -5.21
CA ASN A 93 -4.48 5.29 -4.08
C ASN A 93 -4.17 6.79 -4.13
N ILE A 94 -3.75 7.30 -5.30
CA ILE A 94 -3.44 8.73 -5.44
C ILE A 94 -4.69 9.59 -5.28
N LYS A 95 -5.81 9.16 -5.87
CA LYS A 95 -7.13 9.80 -5.70
C LYS A 95 -7.53 9.90 -4.23
N LYS A 96 -7.38 8.81 -3.47
CA LYS A 96 -7.66 8.76 -2.02
C LYS A 96 -6.78 9.74 -1.24
N VAL A 97 -5.46 9.76 -1.52
CA VAL A 97 -4.51 10.67 -0.85
C VAL A 97 -4.84 12.13 -1.13
N VAL A 98 -5.09 12.49 -2.39
CA VAL A 98 -5.46 13.87 -2.78
C VAL A 98 -6.77 14.28 -2.10
N ARG A 99 -7.82 13.45 -2.13
CA ARG A 99 -9.08 13.73 -1.42
C ARG A 99 -8.90 13.84 0.10
N LYS A 100 -8.04 13.03 0.71
CA LYS A 100 -7.71 13.11 2.15
C LYS A 100 -7.03 14.45 2.47
N LYS A 101 -5.98 14.81 1.74
CA LYS A 101 -5.26 16.09 1.92
C LYS A 101 -6.17 17.30 1.69
N MET A 102 -7.07 17.23 0.72
CA MET A 102 -8.05 18.28 0.44
C MET A 102 -9.03 18.47 1.61
N ARG A 103 -9.61 17.37 2.12
CA ARG A 103 -10.47 17.40 3.32
C ARG A 103 -9.75 18.01 4.53
N ILE A 104 -8.51 17.60 4.77
CA ILE A 104 -7.70 18.14 5.89
C ILE A 104 -7.50 19.65 5.72
N SER A 105 -7.16 20.12 4.52
CA SER A 105 -6.94 21.54 4.24
C SER A 105 -8.19 22.39 4.43
N ILE A 106 -9.34 21.92 3.93
CA ILE A 106 -10.63 22.60 4.10
C ILE A 106 -11.03 22.64 5.58
N ASN A 107 -10.84 21.56 6.32
CA ASN A 107 -11.14 21.53 7.76
C ASN A 107 -10.25 22.48 8.55
N LYS A 108 -9.00 22.68 8.12
CA LYS A 108 -8.07 23.68 8.68
C LYS A 108 -8.39 25.12 8.26
N GLY A 109 -9.37 25.33 7.37
CA GLY A 109 -9.76 26.66 6.90
C GLY A 109 -8.84 27.26 5.84
N LYS A 110 -8.01 26.44 5.18
CA LYS A 110 -7.12 26.91 4.12
C LYS A 110 -7.91 27.47 2.92
N THR A 111 -7.38 28.51 2.30
CA THR A 111 -7.87 29.04 1.02
C THR A 111 -7.65 28.03 -0.11
N HIS A 112 -8.19 28.30 -1.30
CA HIS A 112 -7.97 27.42 -2.45
C HIS A 112 -6.48 27.38 -2.86
N GLU A 113 -5.81 28.53 -2.86
CA GLU A 113 -4.38 28.65 -3.20
C GLU A 113 -3.49 27.94 -2.18
N GLU A 114 -3.73 28.12 -0.88
CA GLU A 114 -2.99 27.43 0.18
C GLU A 114 -3.19 25.91 0.15
N MET A 115 -4.35 25.46 -0.29
CA MET A 115 -4.66 24.05 -0.47
C MET A 115 -3.94 23.48 -1.69
N GLU A 116 -3.91 24.19 -2.82
CA GLU A 116 -3.15 23.78 -4.00
C GLU A 116 -1.64 23.71 -3.69
N GLN A 117 -1.10 24.68 -2.96
CA GLN A 117 0.30 24.64 -2.49
C GLN A 117 0.57 23.41 -1.61
N PHE A 118 -0.31 23.10 -0.66
CA PHE A 118 -0.17 21.91 0.19
C PHE A 118 -0.32 20.59 -0.59
N LEU A 119 -1.10 20.58 -1.66
CA LEU A 119 -1.20 19.44 -2.56
C LEU A 119 0.04 19.32 -3.44
N ASN A 120 0.65 20.42 -3.89
CA ASN A 120 1.91 20.43 -4.65
C ASN A 120 3.11 19.85 -3.88
N GLU A 121 3.09 19.85 -2.54
CA GLU A 121 4.07 19.14 -1.72
C GLU A 121 4.01 17.61 -1.89
N TYR A 122 2.91 17.06 -2.42
CA TYR A 122 2.80 15.64 -2.72
C TYR A 122 3.38 15.33 -4.10
N ASP A 123 4.45 14.53 -4.15
CA ASP A 123 5.27 14.26 -5.35
C ASP A 123 4.48 13.90 -6.62
N TYR A 124 3.33 13.23 -6.46
CA TYR A 124 2.50 12.75 -7.56
C TYR A 124 1.43 13.75 -8.00
N PHE A 125 1.14 14.79 -7.20
CA PHE A 125 0.07 15.74 -7.48
C PHE A 125 0.29 16.52 -8.78
N LYS A 126 1.54 16.86 -9.11
CA LYS A 126 1.87 17.53 -10.38
C LYS A 126 1.48 16.73 -11.63
N TYR A 127 1.47 15.39 -11.54
CA TYR A 127 1.03 14.50 -12.62
C TYR A 127 -0.46 14.16 -12.55
N PHE A 128 -1.17 14.68 -11.54
CA PHE A 128 -2.57 14.38 -11.27
C PHE A 128 -3.43 15.66 -11.19
N LYS A 129 -2.88 16.79 -11.67
CA LYS A 129 -3.51 18.10 -11.61
C LYS A 129 -4.80 18.18 -12.42
N TYR A 130 -4.88 17.47 -13.56
CA TYR A 130 -6.10 17.37 -14.37
C TYR A 130 -7.31 16.84 -13.57
N TYR A 131 -7.09 15.85 -12.70
CA TYR A 131 -8.15 15.29 -11.87
C TYR A 131 -8.59 16.27 -10.77
N TYR A 132 -7.65 17.03 -10.20
CA TYR A 132 -8.00 18.09 -9.25
C TYR A 132 -8.86 19.16 -9.90
N ASN A 133 -8.51 19.58 -11.12
CA ASN A 133 -9.27 20.56 -11.88
C ASN A 133 -10.67 20.06 -12.29
N SER A 134 -10.91 18.75 -12.32
CA SER A 134 -12.21 18.17 -12.69
C SER A 134 -13.20 18.03 -11.53
N ILE A 135 -12.78 18.31 -10.28
CA ILE A 135 -13.61 18.12 -9.08
C ILE A 135 -13.98 19.41 -8.31
N PRO A 136 -14.22 20.58 -8.94
CA PRO A 136 -14.56 21.81 -8.21
C PRO A 136 -15.87 21.68 -7.43
N HIS A 137 -16.84 20.92 -7.95
CA HIS A 137 -18.10 20.64 -7.23
C HIS A 137 -17.87 19.89 -5.91
N TYR A 138 -16.93 18.93 -5.90
CA TYR A 138 -16.59 18.19 -4.70
C TYR A 138 -15.90 19.08 -3.65
N GLU A 139 -15.04 20.01 -4.07
CA GLU A 139 -14.46 21.03 -3.17
C GLU A 139 -15.55 21.92 -2.57
N ALA A 140 -16.44 22.47 -3.40
CA ALA A 140 -17.54 23.32 -2.95
C ALA A 140 -18.42 22.61 -1.92
N GLU A 141 -18.79 21.35 -2.20
CA GLU A 141 -19.59 20.53 -1.29
C GLU A 141 -18.88 20.31 0.06
N LEU A 142 -17.57 20.03 0.05
CA LEU A 142 -16.80 19.88 1.27
C LEU A 142 -16.74 21.18 2.08
N ARG A 143 -16.54 22.33 1.43
CA ARG A 143 -16.52 23.64 2.10
C ARG A 143 -17.88 23.94 2.73
N ASP A 144 -18.98 23.66 2.05
CA ASP A 144 -20.33 23.86 2.59
C ASP A 144 -20.63 22.94 3.77
N ARG A 145 -20.24 21.66 3.69
CA ARG A 145 -20.35 20.73 4.83
C ARG A 145 -19.56 21.22 6.04
N THR A 146 -18.37 21.78 5.84
CA THR A 146 -17.54 22.32 6.93
C THR A 146 -18.13 23.60 7.53
N LYS A 147 -18.71 24.50 6.71
CA LYS A 147 -19.43 25.69 7.21
C LYS A 147 -20.63 25.30 8.06
N LYS A 148 -21.47 24.37 7.59
CA LYS A 148 -22.64 23.85 8.35
C LYS A 148 -22.22 23.25 9.69
N ARG A 149 -21.11 22.50 9.73
CA ARG A 149 -20.56 21.93 10.98
C ARG A 149 -20.06 22.99 11.97
N LYS A 150 -19.56 24.13 11.48
CA LYS A 150 -19.13 25.24 12.35
C LYS A 150 -20.34 26.02 12.89
N ALA A 151 -21.31 26.34 12.04
CA ALA A 151 -22.55 27.00 12.45
C ALA A 151 -23.30 26.23 13.56
N ASN A 152 -23.41 24.89 13.42
CA ASN A 152 -24.07 24.06 14.43
C ASN A 152 -23.28 23.91 15.75
N LYS A 153 -21.98 24.25 15.77
CA LYS A 153 -21.20 24.28 17.02
C LYS A 153 -21.28 25.62 17.73
N GLU A 154 -21.71 26.66 17.03
CA GLU A 154 -21.82 28.02 17.55
C GLU A 154 -23.25 28.38 17.97
N GLU A 155 -24.21 27.43 17.92
CA GLU A 155 -25.46 27.61 18.66
C GLU A 155 -25.07 27.84 20.12
N PRO A 156 -25.36 29.02 20.69
CA PRO A 156 -24.96 29.36 22.03
C PRO A 156 -25.58 28.29 22.92
N GLU A 157 -24.74 27.60 23.68
CA GLU A 157 -25.21 26.86 24.84
C GLU A 157 -25.99 27.89 25.66
N MET A 158 -27.32 27.92 25.53
CA MET A 158 -28.17 28.56 26.50
C MET A 158 -27.74 27.91 27.80
N GLU A 159 -27.03 28.70 28.62
CA GLU A 159 -26.50 28.28 29.90
C GLU A 159 -27.72 28.02 30.79
N VAL A 160 -28.29 26.84 30.64
CA VAL A 160 -29.26 26.31 31.59
C VAL A 160 -28.43 26.07 32.84
N ASP A 161 -28.64 26.91 33.85
CA ASP A 161 -28.10 26.77 35.20
C ASP A 161 -28.55 25.41 35.77
N ILE A 162 -27.81 24.36 35.43
CA ILE A 162 -27.97 23.02 36.00
C ILE A 162 -27.02 22.96 37.21
N PRO A 163 -27.54 22.72 38.42
CA PRO A 163 -26.74 22.62 39.63
C PRO A 163 -25.57 21.64 39.46
N ASN A 164 -24.39 22.07 39.91
CA ASN A 164 -23.08 21.46 39.66
C ASN A 164 -22.96 19.97 40.09
N GLY A 165 -23.95 19.44 40.81
CA GLY A 165 -24.02 18.03 41.23
C GLY A 165 -24.49 17.04 40.15
N GLU A 166 -25.30 17.46 39.17
CA GLU A 166 -25.87 16.54 38.17
C GLU A 166 -25.03 16.42 36.89
N ARG A 167 -24.17 17.41 36.60
CA ARG A 167 -23.34 17.46 35.38
C ARG A 167 -22.36 16.27 35.27
N ASN A 168 -21.93 15.72 36.40
CA ASN A 168 -21.07 14.53 36.43
C ASN A 168 -21.82 13.22 36.18
N GLN A 169 -23.11 13.12 36.54
CA GLN A 169 -23.91 11.92 36.24
C GLN A 169 -24.28 11.86 34.75
N VAL A 170 -24.65 12.98 34.15
CA VAL A 170 -25.01 13.05 32.72
C VAL A 170 -23.81 12.71 31.82
N LYS A 171 -22.61 13.20 32.13
CA LYS A 171 -21.38 12.85 31.39
C LYS A 171 -21.01 11.37 31.53
N LYS A 172 -21.28 10.75 32.68
CA LYS A 172 -21.04 9.33 32.92
C LYS A 172 -22.03 8.45 32.14
N GLN A 173 -23.32 8.84 32.10
CA GLN A 173 -24.35 8.16 31.30
C GLN A 173 -24.14 8.28 29.79
N ALA A 174 -23.65 9.43 29.30
CA ALA A 174 -23.35 9.60 27.87
C ALA A 174 -22.17 8.71 27.42
N ARG A 175 -21.16 8.52 28.28
CA ARG A 175 -20.02 7.62 28.02
C ARG A 175 -20.44 6.14 28.00
N THR A 176 -21.30 5.70 28.93
CA THR A 176 -21.81 4.32 28.91
C THR A 176 -22.73 4.05 27.71
N ARG A 177 -23.56 5.02 27.29
CA ARG A 177 -24.38 4.86 26.08
C ARG A 177 -23.54 4.73 24.80
N LYS A 178 -22.42 5.46 24.69
CA LYS A 178 -21.52 5.37 23.52
C LYS A 178 -20.76 4.05 23.50
N ALA A 179 -20.31 3.55 24.66
CA ALA A 179 -19.67 2.24 24.76
C ALA A 179 -20.65 1.10 24.44
N ASN A 180 -21.89 1.17 24.94
CA ASN A 180 -22.91 0.15 24.68
C ASN A 180 -23.37 0.13 23.20
N ARG A 181 -23.39 1.28 22.52
CA ARG A 181 -23.70 1.33 21.08
C ARG A 181 -22.60 0.67 20.24
N SER A 182 -21.33 0.93 20.56
CA SER A 182 -20.20 0.31 19.88
C SER A 182 -20.12 -1.20 20.11
N ALA A 183 -20.44 -1.67 21.34
CA ALA A 183 -20.48 -3.10 21.65
C ALA A 183 -21.64 -3.82 20.93
N ARG A 184 -22.78 -3.14 20.78
CA ARG A 184 -23.94 -3.70 20.06
C ARG A 184 -23.73 -3.75 18.54
N GLU A 185 -23.04 -2.78 17.96
CA GLU A 185 -22.66 -2.82 16.54
C GLU A 185 -21.64 -3.93 16.24
N LEU A 186 -20.68 -4.20 17.15
CA LEU A 186 -19.75 -5.32 17.03
C LEU A 186 -20.44 -6.68 17.15
N ALA A 187 -21.37 -6.85 18.10
CA ALA A 187 -22.11 -8.10 18.27
C ALA A 187 -23.01 -8.43 17.07
N GLN A 188 -23.56 -7.40 16.38
CA GLN A 188 -24.36 -7.60 15.17
C GLN A 188 -23.51 -7.98 13.96
N GLN A 189 -22.26 -7.53 13.88
CA GLN A 189 -21.34 -7.95 12.82
C GLN A 189 -20.85 -9.39 12.98
N GLU A 190 -20.67 -9.87 14.21
CA GLU A 190 -20.30 -11.28 14.45
C GLU A 190 -21.44 -12.24 14.08
N GLU A 191 -22.70 -11.89 14.40
CA GLU A 191 -23.88 -12.71 14.08
C GLU A 191 -24.13 -12.82 12.55
N GLU A 192 -23.90 -11.74 11.78
CA GLU A 192 -24.00 -11.78 10.31
C GLU A 192 -22.85 -12.56 9.63
N THR A 193 -21.73 -12.80 10.31
CA THR A 193 -20.61 -13.58 9.74
C THR A 193 -20.71 -15.08 9.99
N GLU A 194 -21.45 -15.53 11.01
CA GLU A 194 -21.65 -16.97 11.24
C GLU A 194 -22.68 -17.58 10.27
N ASP A 195 -23.72 -16.83 9.88
CA ASP A 195 -24.74 -17.31 8.93
C ASP A 195 -24.25 -17.41 7.47
N PHE A 196 -23.07 -16.88 7.13
CA PHE A 196 -22.53 -16.94 5.76
C PHE A 196 -21.50 -18.06 5.54
N ILE A 197 -21.10 -18.78 6.60
CA ILE A 197 -20.06 -19.83 6.51
C ILE A 197 -20.68 -21.24 6.41
N GLU A 198 -21.96 -21.43 6.74
CA GLU A 198 -22.57 -22.78 6.76
C GLU A 198 -23.06 -23.29 5.38
N ASP A 199 -23.23 -22.42 4.37
CA ASP A 199 -23.75 -22.82 3.05
C ASP A 199 -22.67 -23.14 1.98
N ASN A 200 -21.37 -23.01 2.29
CA ASN A 200 -20.30 -23.19 1.29
C ASN A 200 -19.41 -24.43 1.51
N ALA A 201 -19.71 -25.26 2.50
CA ALA A 201 -18.95 -26.48 2.81
C ALA A 201 -19.49 -27.76 2.10
N ALA A 202 -20.57 -27.67 1.33
CA ALA A 202 -21.26 -28.84 0.78
C ALA A 202 -20.92 -29.24 -0.67
N ASN A 203 -20.02 -28.53 -1.39
CA ASN A 203 -19.84 -28.72 -2.84
C ASN A 203 -18.46 -29.21 -3.34
N HIS A 204 -17.57 -29.71 -2.48
CA HIS A 204 -16.30 -30.30 -2.94
C HIS A 204 -15.91 -31.58 -2.20
N ALA A 205 -16.66 -32.67 -2.40
CA ALA A 205 -16.21 -33.99 -1.98
C ALA A 205 -16.92 -35.14 -2.72
N VAL A 206 -16.68 -35.32 -4.04
CA VAL A 206 -16.88 -36.64 -4.68
C VAL A 206 -15.98 -36.80 -5.92
N ASP A 207 -15.32 -37.97 -5.99
CA ASP A 207 -14.72 -38.64 -7.16
C ASP A 207 -13.42 -38.07 -7.78
N ASN A 208 -12.31 -38.81 -7.99
CA ASN A 208 -12.16 -40.26 -8.13
C ASN A 208 -10.68 -40.76 -8.02
N LEU A 209 -10.59 -42.07 -7.79
CA LEU A 209 -9.49 -42.97 -7.38
C LEU A 209 -8.16 -43.02 -8.21
N PRO A 210 -7.11 -43.69 -7.65
CA PRO A 210 -5.81 -43.97 -8.27
C PRO A 210 -5.74 -45.38 -8.91
N THR A 211 -4.95 -45.60 -9.98
CA THR A 211 -4.49 -46.95 -10.41
C THR A 211 -3.33 -46.92 -11.44
N ARG A 212 -2.15 -47.37 -10.96
CA ARG A 212 -1.27 -48.44 -11.51
C ARG A 212 -0.34 -48.24 -12.73
N ALA A 213 0.84 -48.84 -12.52
CA ALA A 213 2.05 -48.93 -13.32
C ALA A 213 2.01 -49.88 -14.54
N ARG A 214 2.90 -49.64 -15.52
CA ARG A 214 3.75 -50.62 -16.26
C ARG A 214 4.61 -49.89 -17.32
N THR A 215 5.94 -49.82 -17.17
CA THR A 215 7.02 -50.69 -17.74
C THR A 215 7.44 -50.43 -19.19
N SER A 216 8.74 -50.15 -19.32
CA SER A 216 9.70 -50.66 -20.32
C SER A 216 10.07 -49.83 -21.56
N GLU A 217 11.39 -49.57 -21.64
CA GLU A 217 12.29 -49.77 -22.81
C GLU A 217 12.11 -48.81 -24.01
N THR A 218 13.12 -48.23 -24.68
CA THR A 218 14.52 -48.61 -24.95
C THR A 218 15.25 -47.46 -25.69
N SER A 219 16.60 -47.54 -25.73
CA SER A 219 17.52 -47.06 -26.79
C SER A 219 17.74 -45.54 -26.94
N ALA A 220 18.87 -44.97 -26.48
CA ALA A 220 20.20 -44.90 -27.11
C ALA A 220 20.27 -44.05 -28.39
N VAL A 221 21.19 -43.06 -28.43
CA VAL A 221 22.20 -42.79 -29.49
C VAL A 221 22.68 -41.31 -29.51
N SER A 222 24.02 -41.16 -29.48
CA SER A 222 24.90 -40.09 -30.03
C SER A 222 24.88 -38.66 -29.44
N ARG A 223 25.98 -38.20 -28.80
CA ARG A 223 27.29 -37.72 -29.34
C ARG A 223 27.25 -36.30 -29.96
N SER A 224 27.99 -35.37 -29.32
CA SER A 224 28.88 -34.30 -29.86
C SER A 224 29.00 -33.21 -28.78
N ARG A 225 30.11 -32.91 -28.08
CA ARG A 225 31.52 -32.60 -28.40
C ARG A 225 31.75 -31.20 -29.03
N ALA A 226 31.98 -30.19 -28.19
CA ALA A 226 32.82 -28.98 -28.37
C ALA A 226 32.85 -28.27 -26.99
N ARG A 227 33.94 -28.08 -26.22
CA ARG A 227 35.29 -27.52 -26.41
C ARG A 227 35.29 -26.03 -26.78
N GLU A 228 35.39 -25.17 -25.76
CA GLU A 228 36.04 -23.84 -25.77
C GLU A 228 36.12 -23.34 -24.31
N GLN A 229 37.28 -23.43 -23.66
CA GLN A 229 38.30 -22.38 -23.47
C GLN A 229 37.89 -21.28 -22.46
N ALA A 230 38.56 -21.32 -21.31
CA ALA A 230 38.52 -20.33 -20.24
C ALA A 230 39.47 -19.14 -20.51
N PRO A 231 39.21 -17.99 -19.89
CA PRO A 231 40.28 -17.07 -19.51
C PRO A 231 40.32 -16.88 -17.99
N THR A 232 41.47 -17.21 -17.42
CA THR A 232 41.95 -16.81 -16.10
C THR A 232 42.10 -15.29 -16.06
N MET A 233 41.46 -14.62 -15.10
CA MET A 233 41.76 -13.24 -14.74
C MET A 233 41.83 -13.06 -13.22
N GLU A 234 42.68 -12.10 -12.88
CA GLU A 234 43.42 -11.92 -11.64
C GLU A 234 42.59 -11.60 -10.39
N ARG A 235 43.17 -12.01 -9.26
CA ARG A 235 42.78 -11.68 -7.88
C ARG A 235 42.86 -10.17 -7.65
N THR A 236 41.75 -9.57 -7.21
CA THR A 236 41.72 -8.25 -6.56
C THR A 236 41.51 -8.47 -5.05
N PRO A 237 42.26 -7.79 -4.15
CA PRO A 237 42.09 -7.95 -2.71
C PRO A 237 40.76 -7.34 -2.26
N MET A 238 39.92 -8.16 -1.61
CA MET A 238 38.70 -7.69 -0.96
C MET A 238 39.04 -6.85 0.27
N ILE A 239 38.44 -5.68 0.32
CA ILE A 239 38.34 -4.80 1.49
C ILE A 239 37.39 -5.48 2.48
N ASP A 240 37.85 -5.65 3.72
CA ASP A 240 37.08 -6.18 4.85
C ASP A 240 35.78 -5.38 5.03
N GLN A 241 34.65 -6.01 4.70
CA GLN A 241 33.35 -5.56 5.21
C GLN A 241 33.18 -6.14 6.62
N PRO A 242 32.61 -5.37 7.57
CA PRO A 242 32.32 -5.90 8.89
C PRO A 242 31.34 -7.06 8.74
N GLU A 243 31.83 -8.24 9.11
CA GLU A 243 31.06 -9.48 9.19
C GLU A 243 29.89 -9.24 10.15
N ILE A 244 28.70 -9.01 9.57
CA ILE A 244 27.45 -9.09 10.33
C ILE A 244 27.38 -10.54 10.76
N GLN A 245 27.75 -10.81 12.01
CA GLN A 245 27.60 -12.11 12.64
C GLN A 245 26.13 -12.48 12.55
N ILE A 246 25.80 -13.31 11.57
CA ILE A 246 24.56 -14.06 11.52
C ILE A 246 24.68 -15.00 12.72
N ILE A 247 24.14 -14.54 13.86
CA ILE A 247 24.01 -15.33 15.08
C ILE A 247 23.45 -16.66 14.64
N GLY A 248 24.26 -17.70 14.85
CA GLY A 248 23.99 -19.04 14.36
C GLY A 248 22.57 -19.46 14.68
N GLN A 249 21.98 -20.22 13.77
CA GLN A 249 20.70 -20.89 13.93
C GLN A 249 20.76 -21.82 15.14
N ALA A 250 20.64 -21.26 16.34
CA ALA A 250 20.28 -22.00 17.51
C ALA A 250 18.88 -22.55 17.23
N SER A 251 18.75 -23.87 17.38
CA SER A 251 17.49 -24.62 17.33
C SER A 251 16.40 -23.89 18.13
N LEU A 252 15.62 -23.04 17.46
CA LEU A 252 14.58 -22.24 18.07
C LEU A 252 13.30 -23.08 18.13
N GLN A 253 13.13 -23.80 19.23
CA GLN A 253 11.83 -24.35 19.66
C GLN A 253 10.88 -23.26 20.18
N GLY A 254 10.97 -22.04 19.64
CA GLY A 254 10.15 -20.90 20.05
C GLY A 254 8.97 -20.67 19.12
N THR A 255 7.92 -20.06 19.65
CA THR A 255 6.80 -19.57 18.83
C THR A 255 7.27 -18.42 17.92
N ALA A 256 6.52 -18.12 16.87
CA ALA A 256 6.79 -16.95 16.03
C ALA A 256 6.87 -15.64 16.86
N GLY A 257 6.12 -15.56 17.96
CA GLY A 257 6.17 -14.45 18.91
C GLY A 257 7.52 -14.33 19.61
N ASP A 258 8.16 -15.45 19.98
CA ASP A 258 9.47 -15.45 20.63
C ASP A 258 10.57 -14.96 19.67
N PHE A 259 10.49 -15.37 18.41
CA PHE A 259 11.41 -14.91 17.37
C PHE A 259 11.27 -13.40 17.11
N LEU A 260 10.04 -12.90 17.00
CA LEU A 260 9.78 -11.48 16.83
C LEU A 260 10.27 -10.66 18.03
N ALA A 261 10.00 -11.14 19.26
CA ALA A 261 10.48 -10.50 20.48
C ALA A 261 12.02 -10.43 20.53
N LEU A 262 12.70 -11.48 20.08
CA LEU A 262 14.16 -11.51 20.00
C LEU A 262 14.69 -10.50 18.97
N GLN A 263 14.05 -10.39 17.79
CA GLN A 263 14.41 -9.38 16.79
C GLN A 263 14.22 -7.96 17.29
N ILE A 264 13.08 -7.67 17.95
CA ILE A 264 12.83 -6.35 18.54
C ILE A 264 13.88 -6.03 19.59
N ARG A 265 14.23 -6.97 20.46
CA ARG A 265 15.26 -6.78 21.49
C ARG A 265 16.62 -6.47 20.86
N ASN A 266 17.00 -7.21 19.82
CA ASN A 266 18.26 -6.98 19.12
C ASN A 266 18.28 -5.61 18.41
N LEU A 267 17.15 -5.21 17.81
CA LEU A 267 17.00 -3.90 17.16
C LEU A 267 17.14 -2.75 18.17
N LEU A 268 16.58 -2.90 19.38
CA LEU A 268 16.69 -1.93 20.47
C LEU A 268 18.11 -1.86 21.06
N GLN A 269 18.82 -3.00 21.14
CA GLN A 269 20.21 -3.03 21.60
C GLN A 269 21.19 -2.41 20.60
N THR A 270 20.95 -2.62 19.31
CA THR A 270 21.81 -2.09 18.23
C THR A 270 21.56 -0.62 17.93
N ASN A 271 20.41 -0.06 18.31
CA ASN A 271 20.04 1.33 18.03
C ASN A 271 19.44 2.02 19.29
N PRO A 272 20.21 2.17 20.38
CA PRO A 272 19.70 2.71 21.64
C PRO A 272 19.13 4.13 21.51
N GLU A 273 19.69 4.95 20.63
CA GLU A 273 19.22 6.31 20.34
C GLU A 273 17.84 6.34 19.66
N ARG A 274 17.45 5.25 19.00
CA ARG A 274 16.14 5.10 18.34
C ARG A 274 15.14 4.30 19.16
N ALA A 275 15.51 3.83 20.35
CA ALA A 275 14.70 2.91 21.14
C ALA A 275 13.28 3.44 21.42
N ASN A 276 13.15 4.74 21.71
CA ASN A 276 11.86 5.39 21.94
C ASN A 276 10.98 5.41 20.67
N LEU A 277 11.58 5.70 19.50
CA LEU A 277 10.88 5.72 18.22
C LEU A 277 10.38 4.33 17.85
N ILE A 278 11.26 3.32 17.97
CA ILE A 278 10.94 1.91 17.72
C ILE A 278 9.80 1.46 18.63
N THR A 279 9.90 1.72 19.94
CA THR A 279 8.89 1.30 20.92
C THR A 279 7.55 2.00 20.69
N SER A 280 7.57 3.31 20.42
CA SER A 280 6.35 4.08 20.10
C SER A 280 5.65 3.52 18.87
N THR A 281 6.42 3.19 17.85
CA THR A 281 5.93 2.61 16.60
C THR A 281 5.27 1.26 16.82
N ILE A 282 5.97 0.34 17.48
CA ILE A 282 5.44 -1.01 17.75
C ILE A 282 4.12 -0.90 18.53
N ASN A 283 4.05 -0.01 19.53
CA ASN A 283 2.83 0.21 20.29
C ASN A 283 1.70 0.82 19.46
N LYS A 284 1.99 1.78 18.57
CA LYS A 284 0.99 2.33 17.63
C LYS A 284 0.47 1.24 16.69
N THR A 285 1.36 0.44 16.09
CA THR A 285 0.99 -0.65 15.19
C THR A 285 0.14 -1.70 15.90
N ILE A 286 0.51 -2.11 17.13
CA ILE A 286 -0.30 -3.02 17.95
C ILE A 286 -1.67 -2.40 18.25
N GLY A 287 -1.73 -1.11 18.54
CA GLY A 287 -2.98 -0.37 18.76
C GLY A 287 -3.91 -0.42 17.54
N VAL A 288 -3.37 -0.15 16.34
CA VAL A 288 -4.12 -0.19 15.08
C VAL A 288 -4.59 -1.61 14.76
N LEU A 289 -3.72 -2.62 14.91
CA LEU A 289 -4.08 -4.02 14.69
C LEU A 289 -5.17 -4.49 15.66
N ARG A 290 -5.11 -4.08 16.94
CA ARG A 290 -6.17 -4.40 17.92
C ARG A 290 -7.50 -3.71 17.63
N ALA A 291 -7.48 -2.56 16.97
CA ALA A 291 -8.70 -1.82 16.61
C ALA A 291 -9.41 -2.41 15.38
N GLY A 292 -8.82 -3.40 14.68
CA GLY A 292 -9.39 -4.00 13.47
C GLY A 292 -9.36 -3.10 12.23
N ASN A 293 -8.96 -1.83 12.37
CA ASN A 293 -8.89 -0.86 11.27
C ASN A 293 -7.51 -0.90 10.59
N CYS A 294 -7.30 -1.89 9.72
CA CYS A 294 -6.08 -1.98 8.90
C CYS A 294 -5.88 -0.77 7.97
N GLU A 295 -6.92 -0.01 7.65
CA GLU A 295 -6.83 1.20 6.82
C GLU A 295 -5.99 2.32 7.46
N ASP A 296 -5.87 2.34 8.79
CA ASP A 296 -5.09 3.34 9.54
C ASP A 296 -3.61 2.96 9.68
N SER A 297 -3.20 1.78 9.22
CA SER A 297 -1.80 1.33 9.30
C SER A 297 -0.85 2.25 8.52
N HIS A 298 -1.30 2.81 7.39
CA HIS A 298 -0.53 3.78 6.60
C HIS A 298 -0.20 5.05 7.41
N ASP A 299 -1.12 5.51 8.26
CA ASP A 299 -0.91 6.73 9.05
C ASP A 299 0.16 6.50 10.14
N VAL A 300 0.27 5.27 10.66
CA VAL A 300 1.35 4.91 11.59
C VAL A 300 2.73 5.02 10.92
N PHE A 301 2.84 4.60 9.66
CA PHE A 301 4.09 4.66 8.91
C PHE A 301 4.46 6.10 8.46
N GLU A 302 3.48 6.94 8.14
CA GLU A 302 3.71 8.36 7.83
C GLU A 302 4.12 9.17 9.07
N ASP A 303 3.49 8.92 10.22
CA ASP A 303 3.90 9.50 11.50
C ASP A 303 5.35 9.14 11.84
N LEU A 304 5.72 7.88 11.57
CA LEU A 304 7.06 7.34 11.71
C LEU A 304 8.09 8.07 10.85
N LEU A 305 7.80 8.20 9.55
CA LEU A 305 8.64 8.89 8.58
C LEU A 305 8.82 10.35 8.96
N SER A 306 7.76 10.99 9.46
CA SER A 306 7.79 12.37 9.94
C SER A 306 8.65 12.49 11.20
N GLY A 307 8.54 11.55 12.14
CA GLY A 307 9.37 11.49 13.34
C GLY A 307 10.86 11.28 13.03
N GLU A 308 11.19 10.39 12.09
CA GLU A 308 12.58 10.17 11.68
C GLU A 308 13.17 11.41 11.00
N LYS A 309 12.43 12.06 10.10
CA LYS A 309 12.87 13.32 9.47
C LYS A 309 13.17 14.39 10.51
N SER A 310 12.28 14.57 11.49
CA SER A 310 12.48 15.53 12.59
C SER A 310 13.71 15.20 13.44
N MET A 311 13.99 13.91 13.72
CA MET A 311 15.22 13.53 14.42
C MET A 311 16.48 13.85 13.60
N ARG A 312 16.48 13.60 12.29
CA ARG A 312 17.62 13.90 11.42
C ARG A 312 17.88 15.41 11.31
N GLU A 313 16.83 16.21 11.23
CA GLU A 313 16.94 17.67 11.20
C GLU A 313 17.53 18.22 12.50
N ASN A 314 17.13 17.69 13.66
CA ASN A 314 17.68 18.12 14.95
C ASN A 314 19.16 17.75 15.15
N VAL A 315 19.62 16.64 14.56
CA VAL A 315 21.05 16.26 14.60
C VAL A 315 21.90 17.21 13.75
N LEU A 316 21.36 17.68 12.61
CA LEU A 316 22.05 18.61 11.71
C LEU A 316 22.21 20.04 12.27
N VAL A 317 21.45 20.42 13.30
CA VAL A 317 21.53 21.75 13.94
C VAL A 317 22.63 21.81 15.03
N ILE A 318 23.19 20.66 15.44
CA ILE A 318 24.15 20.56 16.55
C ILE A 318 25.60 20.37 16.05
N CYS A 319 25.84 20.27 14.73
CA CYS A 319 27.17 20.22 14.12
C CYS A 319 27.51 21.51 13.38
#